data_AF-A0A5A7W2X2-F1
#
_entry.id   AF-A0A5A7W2X2-F1
#
_cell.length_a   1.000
_cell.length_b   1.000
_cell.length_c   1.000
_cell.angle_alpha   90.00
_cell.angle_beta   90.00
_cell.angle_gamma   90.00
#
_symmetry.space_group_name_H-M   'P 1'
#
loop_
_entity.id
_entity.type
_entity.pdbx_description
1 polymer ?
#
loop_
_entity_poly.entity_id
_entity_poly.type
_entity_poly.pdbx_seq_one_letter_code
_entity_poly.pdbx_strand_id
1 'polypeptide(L)'
;MKKEQEAFAARLLGGLAAANIEASPKELEKLLARYGGTPVTPQAISGWLHGKHFPKPDNIQALARMVNMPPHQLQYGGKTTARGVREPNRSWPEHVSGMDRLAFEEFLALPERQRKLVRELIAAFTDAPVRKKGE
;
A
#
# COMPACT_ATOMS: atom_id res chain seq x y z
N MET A 1 17.24 -0.80 -21.83
CA MET A 1 16.62 -1.54 -20.71
C MET A 1 16.92 -0.92 -19.34
N LYS A 2 18.17 -0.54 -19.03
CA LYS A 2 18.54 0.10 -17.74
C LYS A 2 17.70 1.34 -17.39
N LYS A 3 17.45 2.21 -18.38
CA LYS A 3 16.61 3.41 -18.25
C LYS A 3 15.16 3.12 -17.81
N GLU A 4 14.58 1.99 -18.23
CA GLU A 4 13.23 1.58 -17.82
C GLU A 4 13.19 1.04 -16.38
N GLN A 5 14.24 0.33 -15.97
CA GLN A 5 14.36 -0.18 -14.60
C GLN A 5 14.56 0.96 -13.60
N GLU A 6 15.39 1.95 -13.96
CA GLU A 6 15.57 3.19 -13.17
C GLU A 6 14.29 4.01 -13.11
N ALA A 7 13.56 4.14 -14.22
CA ALA A 7 12.28 4.84 -14.24
C ALA A 7 11.21 4.13 -13.39
N PHE A 8 11.18 2.79 -13.41
CA PHE A 8 10.34 1.99 -12.50
C PHE A 8 10.70 2.23 -11.04
N ALA A 9 11.98 2.18 -10.71
CA ALA A 9 12.46 2.41 -9.35
C ALA A 9 12.06 3.80 -8.84
N ALA A 10 12.22 4.84 -9.67
CA ALA A 10 11.80 6.20 -9.33
C ALA A 10 10.29 6.31 -9.09
N ARG A 11 9.47 5.67 -9.94
CA ARG A 11 8.01 5.61 -9.77
C ARG A 11 7.61 4.88 -8.50
N LEU A 12 8.26 3.76 -8.20
CA LEU A 12 8.03 2.98 -6.99
C LEU A 12 8.37 3.79 -5.74
N LEU A 13 9.54 4.42 -5.70
CA LEU A 13 9.96 5.27 -4.58
C LEU A 13 9.01 6.46 -4.36
N GLY A 14 8.61 7.13 -5.44
CA GLY A 14 7.63 8.22 -5.37
C GLY A 14 6.27 7.75 -4.86
N GLY A 15 5.81 6.58 -5.31
CA GLY A 15 4.58 5.96 -4.84
C GLY A 15 4.63 5.55 -3.35
N LEU A 16 5.76 5.00 -2.90
CA LEU A 16 5.97 4.65 -1.49
C LEU A 16 5.95 5.90 -0.61
N ALA A 17 6.64 6.97 -1.03
CA ALA A 17 6.63 8.25 -0.33
C ALA A 17 5.21 8.84 -0.25
N ALA A 18 4.46 8.83 -1.35
CA ALA A 18 3.07 9.30 -1.39
C ALA A 18 2.13 8.45 -0.51
N ALA A 19 2.39 7.15 -0.39
CA ALA A 19 1.64 6.23 0.46
C ALA A 19 2.08 6.25 1.95
N ASN A 20 3.08 7.09 2.29
CA ASN A 20 3.72 7.14 3.61
C ASN A 20 4.29 5.78 4.07
N ILE A 21 4.83 5.01 3.12
CA ILE A 21 5.45 3.70 3.35
C ILE A 21 6.98 3.86 3.27
N GLU A 22 7.67 3.39 4.30
CA GLU A 22 9.14 3.41 4.33
C GLU A 22 9.71 2.51 3.22
N ALA A 23 10.63 3.05 2.42
CA ALA A 23 11.34 2.31 1.36
C ALA A 23 12.44 1.38 1.92
N SER A 24 12.15 0.72 3.05
CA SER A 24 13.04 -0.25 3.69
C SER A 24 12.83 -1.63 3.07
N PRO A 25 13.87 -2.28 2.50
CA PRO A 25 13.72 -3.60 1.90
C PRO A 25 13.14 -4.66 2.85
N LYS A 26 13.44 -4.57 4.15
CA LYS A 26 12.95 -5.50 5.17
C LYS A 26 11.47 -5.31 5.49
N GLU A 27 10.99 -4.07 5.54
CA GLU A 27 9.58 -3.81 5.77
C GLU A 27 8.74 -4.12 4.53
N LEU A 28 9.25 -3.76 3.35
CA LEU A 28 8.60 -4.09 2.09
C LEU A 28 8.49 -5.61 1.86
N GLU A 29 9.46 -6.40 2.30
CA GLU A 29 9.39 -7.87 2.24
C GLU A 29 8.14 -8.40 2.97
N LYS A 30 7.94 -7.95 4.22
CA LYS A 30 6.80 -8.35 5.03
C LYS A 30 5.49 -7.88 4.41
N LEU A 31 5.45 -6.64 3.94
CA LEU A 31 4.25 -6.07 3.34
C LEU A 31 3.91 -6.76 2.02
N LEU A 32 4.90 -7.12 1.21
CA LEU A 32 4.67 -7.76 -0.09
C LEU A 32 3.81 -9.02 0.05
N ALA A 33 4.09 -9.85 1.06
CA ALA A 33 3.29 -11.03 1.37
C ALA A 33 1.84 -10.69 1.77
N ARG A 34 1.64 -9.63 2.56
CA ARG A 34 0.28 -9.14 2.95
C ARG A 34 -0.52 -8.63 1.76
N TYR A 35 0.16 -8.05 0.77
CA TYR A 35 -0.43 -7.59 -0.48
C TYR A 35 -0.54 -8.69 -1.55
N GLY A 36 -0.38 -9.97 -1.19
CA GLY A 36 -0.55 -11.12 -2.10
C GLY A 36 0.56 -11.28 -3.14
N GLY A 37 1.74 -10.70 -2.89
CA GLY A 37 2.94 -10.93 -3.69
C GLY A 37 3.64 -12.25 -3.31
N THR A 38 4.50 -12.72 -4.21
CA THR A 38 5.34 -13.89 -3.94
C THR A 38 6.44 -13.54 -2.93
N PRO A 39 6.78 -14.43 -1.99
CA PRO A 39 7.89 -14.21 -1.08
C PRO A 39 9.21 -13.99 -1.83
N VAL A 40 9.95 -12.95 -1.44
CA VAL A 40 11.25 -12.59 -2.03
C VAL A 40 12.18 -12.13 -0.93
N THR A 41 13.48 -12.13 -1.20
CA THR A 41 14.46 -11.62 -0.23
C THR A 41 14.53 -10.09 -0.22
N PRO A 42 14.97 -9.46 0.89
CA PRO A 42 15.25 -8.03 0.94
C PRO A 42 16.22 -7.56 -0.14
N GLN A 43 17.16 -8.43 -0.54
CA GLN A 43 18.12 -8.12 -1.60
C GLN A 43 17.42 -7.93 -2.96
N ALA A 44 16.40 -8.74 -3.26
CA ALA A 44 15.62 -8.58 -4.48
C ALA A 44 14.85 -7.25 -4.47
N ILE A 45 14.24 -6.89 -3.34
CA ILE A 45 13.52 -5.62 -3.18
C ILE A 45 14.48 -4.44 -3.30
N SER A 46 15.65 -4.51 -2.67
CA SER A 46 16.70 -3.51 -2.84
C SER A 46 17.09 -3.38 -4.32
N GLY A 47 17.20 -4.48 -5.06
CA GLY A 47 17.40 -4.46 -6.50
C GLY A 47 16.32 -3.70 -7.26
N TRP A 48 15.05 -3.82 -6.86
CA TRP A 48 13.92 -3.09 -7.47
C TRP A 48 13.95 -1.59 -7.15
N LEU A 49 14.22 -1.24 -5.89
CA LEU A 49 14.31 0.16 -5.44
C LEU A 49 15.48 0.94 -6.07
N HIS A 50 16.53 0.23 -6.48
CA HIS A 50 17.70 0.82 -7.17
C HIS A 50 17.67 0.61 -8.69
N GLY A 51 16.59 0.05 -9.24
CA GLY A 51 16.45 -0.15 -10.69
C GLY A 51 17.46 -1.13 -11.30
N LYS A 52 17.91 -2.13 -10.54
CA LYS A 52 18.84 -3.17 -11.03
C LYS A 52 18.14 -4.21 -11.90
N HIS A 53 16.88 -4.53 -11.60
CA HIS A 53 16.06 -5.47 -12.38
C HIS A 53 14.57 -5.27 -12.06
N PHE A 54 13.70 -5.83 -12.89
CA PHE A 54 12.24 -5.80 -12.67
C PHE A 54 11.77 -6.89 -11.68
N PRO A 55 10.66 -6.68 -10.96
CA PRO A 55 9.96 -7.74 -10.25
C PRO A 55 9.21 -8.66 -11.22
N LYS A 56 8.76 -9.82 -10.72
CA LYS A 56 7.81 -10.69 -11.42
C LYS A 56 6.41 -10.04 -11.48
N PRO A 57 5.53 -10.43 -12.42
CA PRO A 57 4.18 -9.87 -12.56
C PRO A 57 3.37 -9.82 -11.25
N ASP A 58 3.35 -10.91 -10.47
CA ASP A 58 2.63 -10.97 -9.19
C ASP A 58 3.14 -9.94 -8.18
N ASN A 59 4.46 -9.72 -8.15
CA ASN A 59 5.08 -8.73 -7.27
C ASN A 59 4.86 -7.31 -7.77
N ILE A 60 4.78 -7.09 -9.08
CA ILE A 60 4.38 -5.79 -9.63
C ILE A 60 2.95 -5.47 -9.21
N GLN A 61 2.02 -6.44 -9.27
CA GLN A 61 0.65 -6.23 -8.80
C GLN A 61 0.59 -5.90 -7.30
N ALA A 62 1.35 -6.63 -6.47
CA ALA A 62 1.42 -6.36 -5.04
C ALA A 62 1.98 -4.95 -4.72
N LEU A 63 3.08 -4.56 -5.36
CA LEU A 63 3.66 -3.22 -5.23
C LEU A 63 2.70 -2.13 -5.74
N ALA A 64 1.98 -2.39 -6.83
CA ALA A 64 1.01 -1.47 -7.41
C ALA A 64 -0.18 -1.24 -6.46
N ARG A 65 -0.68 -2.29 -5.80
CA ARG A 65 -1.67 -2.17 -4.72
C ARG A 65 -1.13 -1.34 -3.55
N MET A 66 0.11 -1.60 -3.14
CA MET A 66 0.77 -0.92 -2.03
C MET A 66 0.90 0.60 -2.25
N VAL A 67 1.24 1.04 -3.47
CA VAL A 67 1.38 2.47 -3.81
C VAL A 67 0.13 3.08 -4.46
N ASN A 68 -0.98 2.35 -4.49
CA ASN A 68 -2.25 2.75 -5.10
C ASN A 68 -2.11 3.23 -6.56
N MET A 69 -1.31 2.53 -7.36
CA MET A 69 -1.10 2.83 -8.78
C MET A 69 -1.51 1.62 -9.63
N PRO A 70 -2.05 1.79 -10.86
CA PRO A 70 -2.24 0.69 -11.79
C PRO A 70 -0.93 -0.05 -12.09
N PRO A 71 -0.89 -1.39 -12.17
CA PRO A 71 0.34 -2.16 -12.42
C PRO A 71 1.10 -1.71 -13.68
N HIS A 72 0.37 -1.46 -14.76
CA HIS A 72 0.98 -0.99 -16.02
C HIS A 72 1.58 0.41 -15.89
N GLN A 73 0.93 1.30 -15.14
CA GLN A 73 1.42 2.65 -14.87
C GLN A 73 2.67 2.59 -13.97
N LEU A 74 2.68 1.72 -12.96
CA LEU A 74 3.84 1.49 -12.13
C LEU A 74 5.00 0.89 -12.93
N GLN A 75 4.73 0.03 -13.92
CA GLN A 75 5.75 -0.70 -14.68
C GLN A 75 6.37 0.10 -15.83
N TYR A 76 5.58 0.77 -16.66
CA TYR A 76 6.05 1.45 -17.88
C TYR A 76 5.87 2.97 -17.85
N GLY A 77 5.17 3.50 -16.84
CA GLY A 77 4.71 4.88 -16.88
C GLY A 77 3.63 5.10 -17.93
N GLY A 78 2.90 6.20 -17.82
CA GLY A 78 1.84 6.55 -18.76
C GLY A 78 0.72 7.32 -18.08
N LYS A 79 0.11 8.25 -18.83
CA LYS A 79 -1.11 8.94 -18.43
C LYS A 79 -2.16 7.87 -18.12
N THR A 80 -2.83 8.01 -16.97
CA THR A 80 -4.02 7.27 -16.57
C THR A 80 -4.95 7.05 -17.76
N THR A 81 -4.80 5.95 -18.48
CA THR A 81 -5.83 5.47 -19.40
C THR A 81 -6.87 4.84 -18.51
N ALA A 82 -7.82 5.67 -18.07
CA ALA A 82 -9.03 5.27 -17.34
C ALA A 82 -9.96 4.43 -18.24
N ARG A 83 -9.44 3.36 -18.86
CA ARG A 83 -10.17 2.50 -19.77
C ARG A 83 -9.59 1.09 -19.74
N GLY A 84 -9.83 0.38 -18.65
CA GLY A 84 -9.53 -1.04 -18.55
C GLY A 84 -9.67 -1.53 -17.11
N VAL A 85 -10.81 -2.17 -16.81
CA VAL A 85 -11.19 -2.72 -15.50
C VAL A 85 -11.52 -1.67 -14.44
N ARG A 86 -12.69 -1.03 -14.62
CA ARG A 86 -13.46 -0.47 -13.50
C ARG A 86 -14.02 -1.64 -12.68
N GLU A 87 -13.30 -2.05 -11.65
CA GLU A 87 -13.98 -2.32 -10.39
C GLU A 87 -14.04 -0.99 -9.62
N PRO A 88 -15.09 -0.72 -8.85
CA PRO A 88 -15.26 0.56 -8.19
C PRO A 88 -14.29 0.64 -7.01
N ASN A 89 -13.01 0.87 -7.29
CA ASN A 89 -12.10 1.43 -6.32
C ASN A 89 -12.60 2.86 -6.08
N ARG A 90 -13.57 3.02 -5.18
CA ARG A 90 -13.90 4.32 -4.58
C ARG A 90 -12.56 4.89 -4.15
N SER A 91 -12.12 5.95 -4.84
CA SER A 91 -10.81 6.53 -4.61
C SER A 91 -10.68 6.83 -3.13
N TRP A 92 -9.78 6.12 -2.47
CA TRP A 92 -9.43 6.41 -1.09
C TRP A 92 -9.00 7.88 -1.00
N PRO A 93 -9.45 8.62 0.03
CA PRO A 93 -8.96 9.97 0.25
C PRO A 93 -7.42 9.97 0.32
N GLU A 94 -6.79 11.02 -0.21
CA GLU A 94 -5.32 11.10 -0.33
C GLU A 94 -4.57 10.99 1.02
N HIS A 95 -5.27 11.22 2.14
CA HIS A 95 -4.70 11.12 3.48
C HIS A 95 -4.70 9.71 4.08
N VAL A 96 -5.31 8.71 3.42
CA VAL A 96 -5.39 7.34 3.93
C VAL A 96 -4.13 6.58 3.51
N SER A 97 -3.30 6.19 4.48
CA SER A 97 -2.08 5.44 4.20
C SER A 97 -2.39 4.02 3.71
N GLY A 98 -1.44 3.38 3.03
CA GLY A 98 -1.58 1.98 2.62
C GLY A 98 -1.80 1.02 3.81
N MET A 99 -1.22 1.34 4.97
CA MET A 99 -1.40 0.56 6.20
C MET A 99 -2.82 0.68 6.75
N ASP A 100 -3.39 1.89 6.76
CA ASP A 100 -4.77 2.10 7.20
C ASP A 100 -5.77 1.42 6.27
N ARG A 101 -5.48 1.42 4.97
CA ARG A 101 -6.26 0.66 3.99
C ARG A 101 -6.22 -0.83 4.27
N LEU A 102 -5.03 -1.39 4.51
CA LEU A 102 -4.89 -2.81 4.83
C LEU A 102 -5.64 -3.16 6.11
N ALA A 103 -5.54 -2.34 7.15
CA ALA A 103 -6.29 -2.51 8.38
C ALA A 103 -7.80 -2.45 8.14
N PHE A 104 -8.27 -1.61 7.22
CA PHE A 104 -9.68 -1.53 6.85
C PHE A 104 -10.16 -2.75 6.05
N GLU A 105 -9.37 -3.23 5.09
CA GLU A 105 -9.68 -4.45 4.33
C GLU A 105 -9.70 -5.68 5.26
N GLU A 106 -8.71 -5.80 6.16
CA GLU A 106 -8.68 -6.81 7.22
C GLU A 106 -9.91 -6.70 8.13
N PHE A 107 -10.29 -5.49 8.55
CA PHE A 107 -11.50 -5.23 9.33
C PHE A 107 -12.77 -5.71 8.62
N LEU A 108 -12.94 -5.43 7.33
CA LEU A 108 -14.12 -5.87 6.57
C LEU A 108 -14.20 -7.40 6.44
N ALA A 109 -13.06 -8.09 6.42
CA ALA A 109 -12.98 -9.55 6.38
C ALA A 109 -13.33 -10.23 7.73
N LEU A 110 -13.41 -9.49 8.83
CA LEU A 110 -13.70 -10.05 10.15
C LEU A 110 -15.18 -10.51 10.27
N PRO A 111 -15.44 -11.60 11.03
CA PRO A 111 -16.77 -11.94 11.53
C PRO A 111 -17.45 -10.77 12.28
N GLU A 112 -18.78 -10.71 12.24
CA GLU A 112 -19.56 -9.61 12.82
C GLU A 112 -19.22 -9.32 14.30
N ARG A 113 -19.03 -10.38 15.10
CA ARG A 113 -18.65 -10.25 16.52
C ARG A 113 -17.33 -9.50 16.69
N GLN A 114 -16.34 -9.75 15.84
CA GLN A 114 -15.03 -9.12 15.90
C GLN A 114 -15.08 -7.70 15.34
N ARG A 115 -15.85 -7.46 14.26
CA ARG A 115 -16.10 -6.11 13.77
C ARG A 115 -16.75 -5.22 14.84
N LYS A 116 -17.70 -5.75 15.62
CA LYS A 116 -18.31 -5.02 16.74
C LYS A 116 -17.26 -4.55 17.76
N LEU A 117 -16.39 -5.45 18.21
CA LEU A 117 -15.31 -5.13 19.16
C LEU A 117 -14.38 -4.04 18.62
N VAL A 118 -13.97 -4.14 17.34
CA VAL A 118 -13.10 -3.13 16.73
C VAL A 118 -13.80 -1.77 16.62
N ARG A 119 -15.09 -1.73 16.28
CA ARG A 119 -15.87 -0.48 16.26
C ARG A 119 -15.99 0.14 17.66
N GLU A 120 -16.23 -0.66 18.69
CA GLU A 120 -16.29 -0.20 20.08
C GLU A 120 -14.95 0.37 20.55
N LEU A 121 -13.85 -0.28 20.17
CA LEU A 121 -12.50 0.20 20.48
C LEU A 121 -12.22 1.55 19.80
N ILE A 122 -12.53 1.68 18.50
CA ILE A 122 -12.39 2.95 17.77
C ILE A 122 -13.24 4.02 18.45
N ALA A 123 -14.50 3.72 18.78
CA ALA A 123 -15.40 4.65 19.46
C ALA A 123 -14.81 5.14 20.79
N ALA A 124 -14.26 4.23 21.62
CA ALA A 124 -13.64 4.59 22.90
C ALA A 124 -12.46 5.56 22.76
N PHE A 125 -11.70 5.49 21.66
CA PHE A 125 -10.60 6.42 21.39
C PHE A 125 -11.05 7.73 20.74
N THR A 126 -12.19 7.75 20.03
CA THR A 126 -12.73 8.99 19.44
C THR A 126 -13.56 9.81 20.43
N ASP A 127 -14.10 9.16 21.45
CA ASP A 127 -14.99 9.76 22.45
C ASP A 127 -14.26 10.12 23.76
N ALA A 128 -12.93 10.18 23.75
CA ALA A 128 -12.15 10.55 24.92
C ALA A 128 -12.63 11.92 25.46
N PRO A 129 -13.16 11.99 26.70
CA PRO A 129 -13.67 13.22 27.24
C PRO A 129 -12.54 14.23 27.40
N VAL A 130 -12.76 15.45 26.90
CA VAL A 130 -12.00 16.65 27.28
C VAL A 130 -11.81 16.60 28.79
N ARG A 131 -10.56 16.47 29.26
CA ARG A 131 -10.24 16.66 30.68
C ARG A 131 -10.80 18.02 31.11
N LYS A 132 -11.91 18.02 31.86
CA LYS A 132 -12.38 19.23 32.51
C LYS A 132 -11.29 19.69 33.47
N LYS A 133 -10.91 20.95 33.28
CA LYS A 133 -10.02 21.74 34.12
C LYS A 133 -10.71 21.96 35.47
N GLY A 134 -10.05 21.59 36.56
CA GLY A 134 -10.27 22.10 37.92
C GLY A 134 -11.44 21.49 38.71
N GLU A 135 -11.11 20.87 39.83
CA GLU A 135 -11.40 21.37 41.18
C GLU A 135 -10.23 20.98 42.10
#